data_AF-A0A2V6FGY9-F1
#
_entry.id   AF-A0A2V6FGY9-F1
#
_cell.length_a   1.000
_cell.length_b   1.000
_cell.length_c   1.000
_cell.angle_alpha   90.00
_cell.angle_beta   90.00
_cell.angle_gamma   90.00
#
_symmetry.space_group_name_H-M   'P 1'
#
loop_
_entity.id
_entity.type
_entity.pdbx_description
1 polymer ?
#
loop_
_entity_poly.entity_id
_entity_poly.type
_entity_poly.pdbx_seq_one_letter_code
_entity_poly.pdbx_strand_id
1 'polypeptide(L)'
;MRNPALQHAIEASADPHRAKHGFDQLKATQTSTALKRLSADQARILAALFSGSQALGELLLKHPDWLQQTLDPALLQHPRLEQGLRRQVNAWLKPLLAARDFATALAQLRLFKQREMLRIAARDLARPGDVTEITREISNVADVCLEAVCQICHRQFTERFGQPYHPGADERWEPTQFCVFGLGKLGGQELNYSSDVDLTFLYTEEGHLFKEPPARGQQRGKGLANHQFFKRLIEAFVAEVTRLTPEGSLFRVDLRLRPEGDAGPLARSLASYENYYAQWGQTWERMMLIKARRVAGDEALASEFLEMIQPFRYPRSLAEHIVREVAGMKQRTENEVVKAGEMDRNVKLGRGGIREIEFIAQTFQLLNAGRMPFLPKRCRFCKNSKNTICFPPPRRRRFRRPIAFCATWSTACKWKIICRRTRSPPSAKPASDWRR
;
A
#
# COMPACT_ATOMS: atom_id res chain seq x y z
N MET A 1 -32.97 15.48 26.44
CA MET A 1 -31.95 15.01 27.40
C MET A 1 -30.64 14.78 26.66
N ARG A 2 -29.56 15.46 27.06
CA ARG A 2 -28.21 15.28 26.50
C ARG A 2 -27.69 13.93 26.98
N ASN A 3 -27.16 13.09 26.08
CA ASN A 3 -26.48 11.84 26.47
C ASN A 3 -25.22 12.24 27.27
N PRO A 4 -25.12 11.93 28.58
CA PRO A 4 -23.99 12.36 29.41
C PRO A 4 -22.66 11.77 28.93
N ALA A 5 -22.69 10.54 28.41
CA ALA A 5 -21.51 9.88 27.87
C ALA A 5 -20.97 10.59 26.62
N LEU A 6 -21.87 11.16 25.81
CA LEU A 6 -21.50 11.97 24.65
C LEU A 6 -20.78 13.26 25.06
N GLN A 7 -21.34 13.97 26.05
CA GLN A 7 -20.73 15.22 26.53
C GLN A 7 -19.33 14.95 27.12
N HIS A 8 -19.21 13.92 27.96
CA HIS A 8 -17.93 13.51 28.52
C HIS A 8 -16.91 13.13 27.44
N ALA A 9 -17.32 12.38 26.41
CA ALA A 9 -16.45 11.99 25.31
C ALA A 9 -15.92 13.19 24.50
N ILE A 10 -16.76 14.20 24.27
CA ILE A 10 -16.37 15.44 23.59
C ILE A 10 -15.33 16.21 24.41
N GLU A 11 -15.61 16.41 25.69
CA GLU A 11 -14.74 17.16 26.61
C GLU A 11 -13.38 16.48 26.79
N ALA A 12 -13.34 15.14 26.80
CA ALA A 12 -12.12 14.35 26.93
C ALA A 12 -11.32 14.18 25.61
N SER A 13 -11.83 14.66 24.48
CA SER A 13 -11.19 14.48 23.17
C SER A 13 -10.01 15.43 22.94
N ALA A 14 -9.18 15.14 21.93
CA ALA A 14 -7.97 15.92 21.65
C ALA A 14 -8.24 17.36 21.14
N ASP A 15 -9.43 17.58 20.58
CA ASP A 15 -9.93 18.88 20.08
C ASP A 15 -11.45 18.92 20.33
N PRO A 16 -11.88 19.33 21.54
CA PRO A 16 -13.28 19.31 21.94
C PRO A 16 -14.18 20.21 21.07
N HIS A 17 -13.66 21.33 20.57
CA HIS A 17 -14.40 22.23 19.70
C HIS A 17 -14.74 21.57 18.37
N ARG A 18 -13.75 20.92 17.73
CA ARG A 18 -13.97 20.18 16.49
C ARG A 18 -14.87 18.98 16.68
N ALA A 19 -14.67 18.23 17.76
CA ALA A 19 -15.55 17.11 18.11
C ALA A 19 -17.00 17.59 18.23
N LYS A 20 -17.26 18.61 19.04
CA LYS A 20 -18.58 19.20 19.23
C LYS A 20 -19.21 19.63 17.90
N HIS A 21 -18.47 20.35 17.06
CA HIS A 21 -18.95 20.79 15.74
C HIS A 21 -19.39 19.60 14.87
N GLY A 22 -18.58 18.53 14.80
CA GLY A 22 -18.93 17.32 14.05
C GLY A 22 -20.19 16.64 14.57
N PHE A 23 -20.37 16.57 15.89
CA PHE A 23 -21.58 16.03 16.50
C PHE A 23 -22.82 16.89 16.21
N ASP A 24 -22.72 18.21 16.30
CA ASP A 24 -23.82 19.13 16.01
C ASP A 24 -24.26 19.01 14.54
N GLN A 25 -23.31 18.86 13.62
CA GLN A 25 -23.62 18.61 12.20
C GLN A 25 -24.27 17.24 11.98
N LEU A 26 -23.79 16.15 12.59
CA LEU A 26 -24.46 14.85 12.48
C LEU A 26 -25.87 14.88 13.08
N LYS A 27 -26.10 15.65 14.15
CA LYS A 27 -27.43 15.79 14.76
C LYS A 27 -28.46 16.43 13.81
N ALA A 28 -28.00 17.24 12.87
CA ALA A 28 -28.82 17.83 11.81
C ALA A 28 -29.12 16.85 10.64
N THR A 29 -28.54 15.65 10.66
CA THR A 29 -28.80 14.59 9.66
C THR A 29 -29.82 13.57 10.18
N GLN A 30 -30.15 12.56 9.35
CA GLN A 30 -30.99 11.42 9.71
C GLN A 30 -30.46 10.58 10.88
N THR A 31 -29.22 10.78 11.33
CA THR A 31 -28.59 10.02 12.42
C THR A 31 -28.93 10.52 13.82
N SER A 32 -29.70 11.60 13.96
CA SER A 32 -30.06 12.20 15.26
C SER A 32 -30.56 11.18 16.31
N THR A 33 -31.38 10.21 15.88
CA THR A 33 -31.88 9.14 16.76
C THR A 33 -30.78 8.14 17.14
N ALA A 34 -29.89 7.79 16.21
CA ALA A 34 -28.75 6.92 16.47
C ALA A 34 -27.77 7.58 17.46
N LEU A 35 -27.52 8.89 17.32
CA LEU A 35 -26.65 9.65 18.24
C LEU A 35 -27.16 9.63 19.69
N LYS A 36 -28.49 9.68 19.89
CA LYS A 36 -29.10 9.60 21.23
C LYS A 36 -28.87 8.24 21.89
N ARG A 37 -28.67 7.18 21.10
CA ARG A 37 -28.53 5.78 21.56
C ARG A 37 -27.08 5.31 21.64
N LEU A 38 -26.10 6.16 21.36
CA LEU A 38 -24.68 5.77 21.41
C LEU A 38 -24.30 5.32 22.81
N SER A 39 -23.61 4.17 22.89
CA SER A 39 -22.91 3.76 24.10
C SER A 39 -21.74 4.70 24.41
N ALA A 40 -21.20 4.62 25.63
CA ALA A 40 -20.02 5.40 26.01
C ALA A 40 -18.82 5.11 25.10
N ASP A 41 -18.62 3.85 24.69
CA ASP A 41 -17.55 3.47 23.75
C ASP A 41 -17.74 4.10 22.37
N GLN A 42 -18.95 4.01 21.83
CA GLN A 42 -19.26 4.59 20.52
C GLN A 42 -19.10 6.11 20.53
N ALA A 43 -19.51 6.78 21.61
CA ALA A 43 -19.30 8.21 21.81
C ALA A 43 -17.81 8.57 21.84
N ARG A 44 -16.98 7.79 22.55
CA ARG A 44 -15.52 7.97 22.60
C ARG A 44 -14.87 7.80 21.24
N ILE A 45 -15.23 6.75 20.50
CA ILE A 45 -14.70 6.49 19.15
C ILE A 45 -15.05 7.65 18.21
N LEU A 46 -16.30 8.10 18.21
CA LEU A 46 -16.76 9.18 17.35
C LEU A 46 -16.10 10.52 17.71
N ALA A 47 -15.95 10.82 19.01
CA ALA A 47 -15.23 12.01 19.47
C ALA A 47 -13.74 11.96 19.07
N ALA A 48 -13.09 10.81 19.17
CA ALA A 48 -11.71 10.60 18.71
C ALA A 48 -11.58 10.79 17.19
N LEU A 49 -12.54 10.30 16.40
CA LEU A 49 -12.57 10.49 14.95
C LEU A 49 -12.69 11.96 14.57
N PHE A 50 -13.69 12.67 15.10
CA PHE A 50 -13.91 14.08 14.76
C PHE A 50 -12.77 14.97 15.23
N SER A 51 -12.25 14.76 16.44
CA SER A 51 -11.12 15.55 16.95
C SER A 51 -9.82 15.23 16.20
N GLY A 52 -9.59 13.98 15.83
CA GLY A 52 -8.36 13.49 15.22
C GLY A 52 -8.23 13.74 13.72
N SER A 53 -9.36 13.86 12.98
CA SER A 53 -9.33 14.01 11.53
C SER A 53 -10.51 14.83 10.99
N GLN A 54 -10.20 16.00 10.42
CA GLN A 54 -11.21 16.81 9.74
C GLN A 54 -11.74 16.09 8.49
N ALA A 55 -10.86 15.59 7.61
CA ALA A 55 -11.28 14.99 6.34
C ALA A 55 -12.15 13.74 6.52
N LEU A 56 -11.89 12.93 7.55
CA LEU A 56 -12.73 11.77 7.84
C LEU A 56 -14.01 12.14 8.58
N GLY A 57 -13.98 13.18 9.41
CA GLY A 57 -15.19 13.79 9.94
C GLY A 57 -16.11 14.25 8.80
N GLU A 58 -15.58 14.99 7.82
CA GLU A 58 -16.30 15.43 6.63
C GLU A 58 -16.80 14.25 5.78
N LEU A 59 -16.01 13.18 5.65
CA LEU A 59 -16.44 11.97 4.95
C LEU A 59 -17.64 11.30 5.64
N LEU A 60 -17.61 11.16 6.97
CA LEU A 60 -18.74 10.61 7.74
C LEU A 60 -19.97 11.51 7.66
N LEU A 61 -19.78 12.83 7.60
CA LEU A 61 -20.89 13.79 7.44
C LEU A 61 -21.53 13.72 6.04
N LYS A 62 -20.74 13.40 5.00
CA LYS A 62 -21.26 13.12 3.65
C LYS A 62 -21.99 11.78 3.55
N HIS A 63 -21.59 10.80 4.37
CA HIS A 63 -22.18 9.46 4.42
C HIS A 63 -22.62 9.08 5.85
N PRO A 64 -23.62 9.78 6.40
CA PRO A 64 -24.04 9.57 7.79
C PRO A 64 -24.65 8.18 8.03
N ASP A 65 -25.11 7.49 6.98
CA ASP A 65 -25.54 6.09 7.01
C ASP A 65 -24.42 5.11 7.39
N TRP A 66 -23.14 5.47 7.20
CA TRP A 66 -22.00 4.62 7.58
C TRP A 66 -21.72 4.61 9.08
N LEU A 67 -22.39 5.45 9.86
CA LEU A 67 -22.17 5.63 11.29
C LEU A 67 -22.19 4.31 12.07
N GLN A 68 -23.24 3.49 11.88
CA GLN A 68 -23.38 2.23 12.61
C GLN A 68 -22.31 1.22 12.25
N GLN A 69 -21.95 1.12 10.97
CA GLN A 69 -20.93 0.19 10.47
C GLN A 69 -19.51 0.61 10.88
N THR A 70 -19.30 1.90 11.10
CA THR A 70 -17.99 2.49 11.45
C THR A 70 -17.73 2.46 12.95
N LEU A 71 -18.77 2.61 13.78
CA LEU A 71 -18.64 2.80 15.22
C LEU A 71 -18.88 1.54 16.06
N ASP A 72 -19.17 0.39 15.45
CA ASP A 72 -19.36 -0.85 16.20
C ASP A 72 -18.06 -1.26 16.93
N PRO A 73 -18.00 -1.18 18.28
CA PRO A 73 -16.79 -1.49 19.02
C PRO A 73 -16.32 -2.93 18.82
N ALA A 74 -17.24 -3.88 18.60
CA ALA A 74 -16.89 -5.28 18.37
C ALA A 74 -16.17 -5.46 17.03
N LEU A 75 -16.61 -4.75 15.98
CA LEU A 75 -15.94 -4.76 14.67
C LEU A 75 -14.60 -4.02 14.68
N LEU A 76 -14.44 -3.04 15.58
CA LEU A 76 -13.21 -2.27 15.73
C LEU A 76 -12.20 -2.93 16.67
N GLN A 77 -12.54 -4.01 17.38
CA GLN A 77 -11.63 -4.68 18.30
C GLN A 77 -10.55 -5.49 17.59
N HIS A 78 -10.83 -6.04 16.41
CA HIS A 78 -9.88 -6.86 15.65
C HIS A 78 -9.63 -6.31 14.23
N PRO A 79 -8.40 -6.46 13.70
CA PRO A 79 -8.10 -6.02 12.34
C PRO A 79 -8.83 -6.89 11.31
N ARG A 80 -9.33 -6.30 10.23
CA ARG A 80 -9.92 -7.07 9.13
C ARG A 80 -8.82 -7.72 8.28
N LEU A 81 -8.94 -9.03 8.10
CA LEU A 81 -8.04 -9.79 7.25
C LEU A 81 -8.36 -9.59 5.76
N GLU A 82 -7.33 -9.64 4.92
CA GLU A 82 -7.42 -9.49 3.46
C GLU A 82 -8.46 -10.45 2.85
N GLN A 83 -8.48 -11.73 3.27
CA GLN A 83 -9.45 -12.71 2.78
C GLN A 83 -10.90 -12.29 3.04
N GLY A 84 -11.17 -11.67 4.19
CA GLY A 84 -12.49 -11.16 4.53
C GLY A 84 -12.91 -9.99 3.64
N LEU A 85 -11.97 -9.06 3.38
CA LEU A 85 -12.17 -7.93 2.47
C LEU A 85 -12.39 -8.41 1.02
N ARG A 86 -11.57 -9.36 0.55
CA ARG A 86 -11.66 -9.95 -0.79
C ARG A 86 -13.00 -10.67 -0.99
N ARG A 87 -13.48 -11.44 0.00
CA ARG A 87 -14.80 -12.07 -0.05
C ARG A 87 -15.92 -11.04 -0.16
N GLN A 88 -15.87 -9.96 0.62
CA GLN A 88 -16.86 -8.88 0.56
C GLN A 88 -16.89 -8.21 -0.81
N VAL A 89 -15.73 -7.87 -1.37
CA VAL A 89 -15.63 -7.25 -2.69
C VAL A 89 -16.12 -8.19 -3.79
N ASN A 90 -15.71 -9.45 -3.76
CA ASN A 90 -16.12 -10.44 -4.76
C ASN A 90 -17.62 -10.73 -4.79
N ALA A 91 -18.33 -10.53 -3.67
CA ALA A 91 -19.77 -10.76 -3.59
C ALA A 91 -20.57 -9.88 -4.55
N TRP A 92 -20.16 -8.62 -4.72
CA TRP A 92 -20.81 -7.69 -5.66
C TRP A 92 -20.01 -7.51 -6.96
N LEU A 93 -18.68 -7.70 -6.95
CA LEU A 93 -17.86 -7.54 -8.14
C LEU A 93 -18.15 -8.60 -9.21
N LYS A 94 -18.25 -9.88 -8.82
CA LYS A 94 -18.49 -10.99 -9.76
C LYS A 94 -19.79 -10.82 -10.58
N PRO A 95 -20.96 -10.55 -9.97
CA PRO A 95 -22.18 -10.34 -10.76
C PRO A 95 -22.10 -9.10 -11.66
N LEU A 96 -21.47 -8.01 -11.20
CA LEU A 96 -21.29 -6.80 -12.04
C LEU A 96 -20.37 -7.05 -13.23
N LEU A 97 -19.29 -7.81 -13.06
CA LEU A 97 -18.42 -8.22 -14.16
C LEU A 97 -19.17 -9.10 -15.18
N ALA A 98 -20.01 -10.03 -14.71
CA ALA A 98 -20.84 -10.86 -15.58
C ALA A 98 -21.88 -10.04 -16.35
N ALA A 99 -22.47 -9.03 -15.70
CA ALA A 99 -23.40 -8.08 -16.31
C ALA A 99 -22.73 -6.99 -17.17
N ARG A 100 -21.39 -6.96 -17.22
CA ARG A 100 -20.57 -5.92 -17.88
C ARG A 100 -20.83 -4.50 -17.34
N ASP A 101 -21.29 -4.39 -16.10
CA ASP A 101 -21.49 -3.11 -15.42
C ASP A 101 -20.22 -2.68 -14.69
N PHE A 102 -19.20 -2.33 -15.48
CA PHE A 102 -17.89 -1.92 -14.97
C PHE A 102 -17.94 -0.57 -14.24
N ALA A 103 -18.84 0.34 -14.67
CA ALA A 103 -18.96 1.66 -14.08
C ALA A 103 -19.46 1.57 -12.63
N THR A 104 -20.53 0.80 -12.39
CA THR A 104 -21.03 0.56 -11.03
C THR A 104 -20.01 -0.19 -10.18
N ALA A 105 -19.30 -1.18 -10.74
CA ALA A 105 -18.26 -1.90 -10.01
C ALA A 105 -17.14 -0.96 -9.51
N LEU A 106 -16.68 -0.04 -10.36
CA LEU A 106 -15.67 0.95 -10.01
C LEU A 106 -16.18 1.99 -8.99
N ALA A 107 -17.43 2.42 -9.09
CA ALA A 107 -18.05 3.32 -8.12
C ALA A 107 -18.17 2.66 -6.74
N GLN A 108 -18.69 1.42 -6.68
CA GLN A 108 -18.78 0.65 -5.44
C GLN A 108 -17.41 0.38 -4.81
N LEU A 109 -16.38 0.16 -5.62
CA LEU A 109 -15.02 -0.05 -5.12
C LEU A 109 -14.46 1.20 -4.44
N ARG A 110 -14.75 2.40 -4.96
CA ARG A 110 -14.33 3.68 -4.36
C ARG A 110 -15.03 3.92 -3.02
N LEU A 111 -16.34 3.67 -2.95
CA LEU A 111 -17.11 3.75 -1.70
C LEU A 111 -16.62 2.71 -0.66
N PHE A 112 -16.34 1.48 -1.10
CA PHE A 112 -15.74 0.44 -0.26
C PHE A 112 -14.43 0.92 0.36
N LYS A 113 -13.51 1.44 -0.45
CA LYS A 113 -12.22 1.96 0.03
C LYS A 113 -12.43 3.09 1.03
N GLN A 114 -13.30 4.05 0.74
CA GLN A 114 -13.58 5.17 1.65
C GLN A 114 -14.10 4.69 3.02
N ARG A 115 -15.08 3.78 3.01
CA ARG A 115 -15.63 3.20 4.23
C ARG A 115 -14.60 2.42 5.04
N GLU A 116 -13.77 1.61 4.39
CA GLU A 116 -12.70 0.88 5.09
C GLU A 116 -11.64 1.80 5.66
N MET A 117 -11.24 2.85 4.93
CA MET A 117 -10.30 3.84 5.46
C MET A 117 -10.88 4.58 6.67
N LEU A 118 -12.18 4.89 6.66
CA LEU A 118 -12.89 5.49 7.79
C LEU A 118 -12.94 4.55 9.01
N ARG A 119 -13.21 3.26 8.80
CA ARG A 119 -13.18 2.25 9.87
C ARG A 119 -11.78 2.08 10.46
N ILE A 120 -10.75 1.95 9.62
CA ILE A 120 -9.36 1.81 10.05
C ILE A 120 -8.93 3.06 10.84
N ALA A 121 -9.38 4.24 10.43
CA ALA A 121 -9.15 5.48 11.17
C ALA A 121 -9.77 5.51 12.57
N ALA A 122 -11.04 5.09 12.68
CA ALA A 122 -11.71 5.00 13.96
C ALA A 122 -10.94 4.06 14.90
N ARG A 123 -10.45 2.93 14.37
CA ARG A 123 -9.58 1.98 15.09
C ARG A 123 -8.22 2.58 15.49
N ASP A 124 -7.60 3.39 14.64
CA ASP A 124 -6.32 4.04 14.95
C ASP A 124 -6.49 5.13 16.03
N LEU A 125 -7.47 6.01 15.86
CA LEU A 125 -7.70 7.17 16.73
C LEU A 125 -8.26 6.80 18.11
N ALA A 126 -9.14 5.79 18.18
CA ALA A 126 -9.63 5.27 19.45
C ALA A 126 -8.60 4.38 20.18
N ARG A 127 -7.47 4.07 19.51
CA ARG A 127 -6.37 3.21 19.99
C ARG A 127 -6.65 1.73 20.33
N PRO A 128 -7.65 1.01 19.77
CA PRO A 128 -7.71 -0.46 19.90
C PRO A 128 -6.66 -1.22 19.05
N GLY A 129 -6.02 -0.60 18.05
CA GLY A 129 -5.05 -1.27 17.17
C GLY A 129 -3.60 -0.78 17.32
N ASP A 130 -2.64 -1.68 17.07
CA ASP A 130 -1.22 -1.28 16.96
C ASP A 130 -0.88 -0.78 15.54
N VAL A 131 0.18 0.02 15.40
CA VAL A 131 0.57 0.61 14.09
C VAL A 131 0.89 -0.43 13.02
N THR A 132 1.39 -1.60 13.42
CA THR A 132 1.67 -2.69 12.48
C THR A 132 0.37 -3.26 11.93
N GLU A 133 -0.66 -3.38 12.76
CA GLU A 133 -2.01 -3.80 12.34
C GLU A 133 -2.67 -2.76 11.46
N ILE A 134 -2.63 -1.48 11.84
CA ILE A 134 -3.23 -0.40 11.06
C ILE A 134 -2.61 -0.32 9.66
N THR A 135 -1.28 -0.30 9.58
CA THR A 135 -0.58 -0.25 8.28
C THR A 135 -0.82 -1.52 7.44
N ARG A 136 -0.97 -2.68 8.09
CA ARG A 136 -1.37 -3.93 7.43
C ARG A 136 -2.77 -3.84 6.84
N GLU A 137 -3.74 -3.34 7.59
CA GLU A 137 -5.13 -3.21 7.12
C GLU A 137 -5.21 -2.25 5.93
N ILE A 138 -4.51 -1.12 5.97
CA ILE A 138 -4.44 -0.18 4.84
C ILE A 138 -3.84 -0.88 3.61
N SER A 139 -2.78 -1.67 3.79
CA SER A 139 -2.20 -2.46 2.70
C SER A 139 -3.15 -3.53 2.16
N ASN A 140 -3.91 -4.21 3.02
CA ASN A 140 -4.91 -5.20 2.58
C ASN A 140 -6.03 -4.54 1.77
N VAL A 141 -6.48 -3.33 2.15
CA VAL A 141 -7.46 -2.56 1.35
C VAL A 141 -6.89 -2.21 -0.02
N ALA A 142 -5.63 -1.75 -0.07
CA ALA A 142 -4.97 -1.47 -1.34
C ALA A 142 -4.88 -2.72 -2.23
N ASP A 143 -4.42 -3.86 -1.70
CA ASP A 143 -4.34 -5.12 -2.44
C ASP A 143 -5.69 -5.53 -3.04
N VAL A 144 -6.76 -5.49 -2.25
CA VAL A 144 -8.11 -5.84 -2.72
C VAL A 144 -8.63 -4.87 -3.79
N CYS A 145 -8.37 -3.57 -3.64
CA CYS A 145 -8.75 -2.59 -4.65
C CYS A 145 -7.97 -2.76 -5.96
N LEU A 146 -6.65 -2.96 -5.89
CA LEU A 146 -5.82 -3.13 -7.08
C LEU A 146 -6.18 -4.42 -7.83
N GLU A 147 -6.43 -5.51 -7.11
CA GLU A 147 -6.93 -6.76 -7.69
C GLU A 147 -8.27 -6.56 -8.41
N ALA A 148 -9.23 -5.87 -7.80
CA ALA A 148 -10.52 -5.61 -8.41
C ALA A 148 -10.41 -4.75 -9.68
N VAL A 149 -9.61 -3.68 -9.67
CA VAL A 149 -9.38 -2.85 -10.87
C VAL A 149 -8.69 -3.67 -11.96
N CYS A 150 -7.71 -4.51 -11.60
CA CYS A 150 -7.03 -5.39 -12.56
C CYS A 150 -8.04 -6.31 -13.25
N GLN A 151 -8.96 -6.93 -12.51
CA GLN A 151 -10.01 -7.80 -13.07
C GLN A 151 -10.96 -7.03 -14.00
N ILE A 152 -11.38 -5.83 -13.61
CA ILE A 152 -12.27 -4.96 -14.40
C ILE A 152 -11.59 -4.58 -15.72
N CYS A 153 -10.37 -4.02 -15.66
CA CYS A 153 -9.63 -3.57 -16.84
C CYS A 153 -9.29 -4.76 -17.75
N HIS A 154 -8.83 -5.88 -17.20
CA HIS A 154 -8.53 -7.08 -17.98
C HIS A 154 -9.77 -7.59 -18.72
N ARG A 155 -10.93 -7.67 -18.04
CA ARG A 155 -12.18 -8.10 -18.66
C ARG A 155 -12.59 -7.16 -19.80
N GLN A 156 -12.63 -5.86 -19.56
CA GLN A 156 -12.95 -4.86 -20.59
C GLN A 156 -12.05 -4.95 -21.81
N PHE A 157 -10.74 -5.11 -21.59
CA PHE A 157 -9.76 -5.13 -22.65
C PHE A 157 -9.79 -6.43 -23.45
N THR A 158 -9.93 -7.57 -22.79
CA THR A 158 -10.06 -8.86 -23.49
C THR A 158 -11.34 -8.95 -24.32
N GLU A 159 -12.46 -8.42 -23.84
CA GLU A 159 -13.71 -8.35 -24.62
C GLU A 159 -13.54 -7.43 -25.86
N ARG A 160 -12.89 -6.27 -25.68
CA ARG A 160 -12.72 -5.29 -26.76
C ARG A 160 -11.69 -5.72 -27.81
N PHE A 161 -10.52 -6.19 -27.38
CA PHE A 161 -9.37 -6.41 -28.28
C PHE A 161 -9.10 -7.88 -28.58
N GLY A 162 -9.63 -8.81 -27.79
CA GLY A 162 -9.23 -10.22 -27.80
C GLY A 162 -8.24 -10.52 -26.67
N GLN A 163 -7.89 -11.80 -26.53
CA GLN A 163 -7.03 -12.28 -25.46
C GLN A 163 -5.57 -12.43 -25.94
N PRO A 164 -4.57 -12.02 -25.14
CA PRO A 164 -3.17 -12.19 -25.51
C PRO A 164 -2.72 -13.64 -25.41
N TYR A 165 -2.02 -14.13 -26.43
CA TYR A 165 -1.39 -15.45 -26.47
C TYR A 165 0.08 -15.31 -26.88
N HIS A 166 0.92 -16.24 -26.43
CA HIS A 166 2.33 -16.37 -26.82
C HIS A 166 2.61 -17.80 -27.31
N PRO A 167 3.63 -18.00 -28.17
CA PRO A 167 4.01 -19.33 -28.63
C PRO A 167 4.69 -20.10 -27.49
N GLY A 168 4.16 -21.28 -27.15
CA GLY A 168 4.77 -22.24 -26.25
C GLY A 168 5.71 -23.21 -26.97
N ALA A 169 6.32 -24.14 -26.23
CA ALA A 169 7.38 -25.02 -26.72
C ALA A 169 6.97 -25.98 -27.86
N ASP A 170 5.69 -26.37 -27.94
CA ASP A 170 5.18 -27.42 -28.87
C ASP A 170 4.37 -26.86 -30.05
N GLU A 171 4.64 -25.63 -30.50
CA GLU A 171 3.83 -24.87 -31.47
C GLU A 171 2.37 -24.65 -31.01
N ARG A 172 2.13 -24.84 -29.71
CA ARG A 172 0.86 -24.55 -29.05
C ARG A 172 0.91 -23.13 -28.54
N TRP A 173 -0.18 -22.40 -28.72
CA TRP A 173 -0.34 -21.07 -28.16
C TRP A 173 -0.85 -21.16 -26.73
N GLU A 174 -0.26 -20.37 -25.84
CA GLU A 174 -0.63 -20.31 -24.43
C GLU A 174 -1.16 -18.92 -24.06
N PRO A 175 -2.21 -18.82 -23.23
CA PRO A 175 -2.67 -17.53 -22.74
C PRO A 175 -1.55 -16.79 -22.02
N THR A 176 -1.30 -15.54 -22.41
CA THR A 176 -0.28 -14.72 -21.78
C THR A 176 -0.81 -14.17 -20.47
N GLN A 177 -0.17 -14.53 -19.36
CA GLN A 177 -0.56 -14.05 -18.04
C GLN A 177 -0.02 -12.65 -17.77
N PHE A 178 -0.65 -11.96 -16.82
CA PHE A 178 -0.30 -10.60 -16.42
C PHE A 178 -0.30 -10.47 -14.91
N CYS A 179 0.66 -9.72 -14.38
CA CYS A 179 0.81 -9.54 -12.95
C CYS A 179 1.21 -8.09 -12.59
N VAL A 180 0.70 -7.64 -11.44
CA VAL A 180 1.02 -6.36 -10.83
C VAL A 180 1.78 -6.59 -9.54
N PHE A 181 2.94 -5.94 -9.42
CA PHE A 181 3.78 -5.99 -8.24
C PHE A 181 3.73 -4.68 -7.47
N GLY A 182 3.49 -4.79 -6.16
CA GLY A 182 3.68 -3.71 -5.21
C GLY A 182 5.13 -3.64 -4.76
N LEU A 183 5.67 -2.43 -4.74
CA LEU A 183 7.01 -2.10 -4.27
C LEU A 183 6.92 -1.23 -3.02
N GLY A 184 8.07 -0.84 -2.47
CA GLY A 184 8.14 0.12 -1.36
C GLY A 184 7.23 -0.27 -0.19
N LYS A 185 6.37 0.66 0.24
CA LYS A 185 5.48 0.43 1.39
C LYS A 185 4.35 -0.55 1.11
N LEU A 186 3.85 -0.59 -0.12
CA LEU A 186 2.81 -1.53 -0.53
C LEU A 186 3.37 -2.96 -0.52
N GLY A 187 4.55 -3.14 -1.10
CA GLY A 187 5.27 -4.40 -1.12
C GLY A 187 5.61 -4.90 0.30
N GLY A 188 6.08 -3.98 1.16
CA GLY A 188 6.34 -4.23 2.59
C GLY A 188 5.08 -4.40 3.46
N GLN A 189 3.89 -4.15 2.90
CA GLN A 189 2.60 -4.16 3.60
C GLN A 189 2.59 -3.26 4.85
N GLU A 190 3.06 -2.03 4.63
CA GLU A 190 3.28 -0.97 5.62
C GLU A 190 2.76 0.38 5.08
N LEU A 191 1.68 0.36 4.29
CA LEU A 191 1.07 1.59 3.78
C LEU A 191 0.54 2.46 4.91
N ASN A 192 0.62 3.78 4.71
CA ASN A 192 -0.06 4.77 5.55
C ASN A 192 -1.13 5.51 4.73
N TYR A 193 -2.01 6.24 5.41
CA TYR A 193 -3.19 6.93 4.85
C TYR A 193 -2.95 7.78 3.59
N SER A 194 -1.75 8.32 3.41
CA SER A 194 -1.41 9.20 2.28
C SER A 194 -0.27 8.63 1.43
N SER A 195 -0.04 7.32 1.48
CA SER A 195 0.98 6.68 0.64
C SER A 195 0.53 6.63 -0.81
N ASP A 196 1.49 6.86 -1.70
CA ASP A 196 1.38 6.40 -3.08
C ASP A 196 1.53 4.87 -3.10
N VAL A 197 0.93 4.22 -4.09
CA VAL A 197 1.18 2.81 -4.40
C VAL A 197 2.28 2.73 -5.45
N ASP A 198 3.43 2.22 -5.03
CA ASP A 198 4.58 2.00 -5.92
C ASP A 198 4.34 0.69 -6.68
N LEU A 199 4.20 0.75 -8.01
CA LEU A 199 3.82 -0.41 -8.83
C LEU A 199 4.81 -0.69 -9.96
N THR A 200 4.97 -1.97 -10.28
CA THR A 200 5.59 -2.44 -11.53
C THR A 200 4.76 -3.56 -12.14
N PHE A 201 4.87 -3.73 -13.46
CA PHE A 201 4.00 -4.63 -14.22
C PHE A 201 4.83 -5.58 -15.06
N LEU A 202 4.33 -6.81 -15.21
CA LEU A 202 4.92 -7.82 -16.07
C LEU A 202 3.86 -8.72 -16.70
N TYR A 203 4.26 -9.37 -17.77
CA TYR A 203 3.51 -10.44 -18.42
C TYR A 203 4.45 -11.58 -18.80
N THR A 204 3.90 -12.75 -19.11
CA THR A 204 4.70 -13.97 -19.37
C THR A 204 5.71 -13.76 -20.51
N GLU A 205 5.22 -13.60 -21.75
CA GLU A 205 6.06 -13.57 -22.94
C GLU A 205 5.47 -12.70 -24.06
N GLU A 206 6.32 -12.28 -25.00
CA GLU A 206 5.91 -11.61 -26.23
C GLU A 206 5.04 -12.51 -27.11
N GLY A 207 4.09 -11.87 -27.79
CA GLY A 207 3.02 -12.58 -28.47
C GLY A 207 2.01 -11.63 -29.10
N HIS A 208 0.84 -12.14 -29.44
CA HIS A 208 -0.18 -11.40 -30.16
C HIS A 208 -1.57 -11.68 -29.61
N LEU A 209 -2.48 -10.75 -29.85
CA LEU A 209 -3.88 -10.90 -29.50
C LEU A 209 -4.66 -11.72 -30.52
N PHE A 210 -5.56 -12.56 -30.01
CA PHE A 210 -6.52 -13.33 -30.80
C PHE A 210 -7.93 -13.17 -30.25
N LYS A 211 -8.93 -13.11 -31.14
CA LYS A 211 -10.35 -13.01 -30.77
C LYS A 211 -10.91 -14.34 -30.27
N GLU A 212 -10.40 -15.43 -30.82
CA GLU A 212 -10.68 -16.81 -30.42
C GLU A 212 -9.35 -17.50 -30.12
N PRO A 213 -9.32 -18.55 -29.30
CA PRO A 213 -8.11 -19.31 -29.05
C PRO A 213 -7.45 -19.77 -30.37
N PRO A 214 -6.19 -19.41 -30.63
CA PRO A 214 -5.53 -19.77 -31.88
C PRO A 214 -5.30 -21.27 -32.01
N ALA A 215 -5.36 -21.77 -33.24
CA ALA A 215 -5.05 -23.16 -33.56
C ALA A 215 -3.54 -23.44 -33.45
N ARG A 216 -3.18 -24.72 -33.25
CA ARG A 216 -1.78 -25.16 -33.24
C ARG A 216 -1.12 -24.82 -34.59
N GLY A 217 0.10 -24.27 -34.55
CA GLY A 217 0.83 -23.87 -35.75
C GLY A 217 0.23 -22.67 -36.50
N GLN A 218 -0.85 -22.03 -35.98
CA GLN A 218 -1.35 -20.79 -36.56
C GLN A 218 -0.28 -19.71 -36.44
N GLN A 219 -0.01 -19.00 -37.53
CA GLN A 219 0.91 -17.87 -37.54
C GLN A 219 0.41 -16.72 -36.66
N ARG A 220 1.29 -15.73 -36.42
CA ARG A 220 1.00 -14.55 -35.59
C ARG A 220 -0.38 -13.96 -35.85
N GLY A 221 -1.09 -13.61 -34.77
CA GLY A 221 -2.37 -12.94 -34.87
C GLY A 221 -2.23 -11.60 -35.60
N LYS A 222 -3.27 -11.20 -36.34
CA LYS A 222 -3.39 -9.84 -36.90
C LYS A 222 -3.70 -8.79 -35.83
N GLY A 223 -3.88 -9.20 -34.57
CA GLY A 223 -4.16 -8.33 -33.43
C GLY A 223 -2.94 -7.55 -32.95
N LEU A 224 -3.15 -6.79 -31.87
CA LEU A 224 -2.06 -6.06 -31.21
C LEU A 224 -0.99 -7.03 -30.70
N ALA A 225 0.27 -6.59 -30.69
CA ALA A 225 1.31 -7.29 -29.95
C ALA A 225 1.07 -7.19 -28.44
N ASN A 226 1.52 -8.18 -27.68
CA ASN A 226 1.32 -8.26 -26.23
C ASN A 226 1.82 -7.01 -25.50
N HIS A 227 3.03 -6.51 -25.81
CA HIS A 227 3.55 -5.29 -25.20
C HIS A 227 2.64 -4.07 -25.45
N GLN A 228 2.04 -3.94 -26.63
CA GLN A 228 1.12 -2.84 -26.95
C GLN A 228 -0.19 -2.97 -26.18
N PHE A 229 -0.71 -4.18 -26.07
CA PHE A 229 -1.92 -4.47 -25.30
C PHE A 229 -1.73 -4.17 -23.82
N PHE A 230 -0.67 -4.70 -23.20
CA PHE A 230 -0.41 -4.50 -21.78
C PHE A 230 -0.07 -3.04 -21.46
N LYS A 231 0.63 -2.32 -22.35
CA LYS A 231 0.81 -0.87 -22.21
C LYS A 231 -0.53 -0.15 -22.07
N ARG A 232 -1.48 -0.40 -22.98
CA ARG A 232 -2.81 0.24 -22.95
C ARG A 232 -3.64 -0.21 -21.74
N LEU A 233 -3.55 -1.49 -21.36
CA LEU A 233 -4.23 -2.01 -20.17
C LEU A 233 -3.73 -1.32 -18.90
N ILE A 234 -2.41 -1.11 -18.77
CA ILE A 234 -1.80 -0.42 -17.63
C ILE A 234 -2.20 1.05 -17.60
N GLU A 235 -2.23 1.73 -18.75
CA GLU A 235 -2.71 3.12 -18.82
C GLU A 235 -4.15 3.23 -18.31
N ALA A 236 -5.04 2.30 -18.71
CA ALA A 236 -6.41 2.25 -18.21
C ALA A 236 -6.49 1.90 -16.72
N PHE A 237 -5.69 0.94 -16.25
CA PHE A 237 -5.60 0.56 -14.84
C PHE A 237 -5.18 1.76 -13.97
N VAL A 238 -4.11 2.46 -14.35
CA VAL A 238 -3.60 3.63 -13.64
C VAL A 238 -4.63 4.75 -13.65
N ALA A 239 -5.28 5.00 -14.79
CA ALA A 239 -6.36 5.97 -14.88
C ALA A 239 -7.49 5.64 -13.90
N GLU A 240 -7.94 4.38 -13.83
CA GLU A 240 -9.01 3.98 -12.91
C GLU A 240 -8.62 4.11 -11.43
N VAL A 241 -7.39 3.74 -11.08
CA VAL A 241 -6.90 3.83 -9.69
C VAL A 241 -6.80 5.30 -9.23
N THR A 242 -6.35 6.19 -10.11
CA THR A 242 -6.05 7.59 -9.78
C THR A 242 -7.20 8.57 -10.01
N ARG A 243 -8.13 8.26 -10.92
CA ARG A 243 -9.21 9.19 -11.33
C ARG A 243 -10.05 9.61 -10.13
N LEU A 244 -10.26 10.91 -10.02
CA LEU A 244 -11.20 11.50 -9.09
C LEU A 244 -12.61 11.44 -9.69
N THR A 245 -13.52 10.74 -9.02
CA THR A 245 -14.95 10.69 -9.35
C THR A 245 -15.77 11.28 -8.20
N PRO A 246 -17.11 11.42 -8.32
CA PRO A 246 -17.96 11.83 -7.20
C PRO A 246 -17.80 10.96 -5.95
N GLU A 247 -17.52 9.66 -6.13
CA GLU A 247 -17.23 8.68 -5.07
C GLU A 247 -15.78 8.74 -4.57
N GLY A 248 -14.96 9.66 -5.10
CA GLY A 248 -13.56 9.86 -4.73
C GLY A 248 -12.56 9.16 -5.65
N SER A 249 -11.36 8.87 -5.12
CA SER A 249 -10.31 8.12 -5.83
C SER A 249 -9.76 6.99 -4.95
N LEU A 250 -9.18 5.97 -5.59
CA LEU A 250 -8.62 4.82 -4.87
C LEU A 250 -7.26 5.20 -4.28
N PHE A 251 -6.23 5.31 -5.12
CA PHE A 251 -4.86 5.60 -4.68
C PHE A 251 -4.14 6.47 -5.71
N ARG A 252 -3.10 7.16 -5.25
CA ARG A 252 -2.10 7.76 -6.13
C ARG A 252 -1.11 6.68 -6.51
N VAL A 253 -0.69 6.63 -7.77
CA VAL A 253 0.21 5.60 -8.29
C VAL A 253 1.57 6.22 -8.59
N ASP A 254 2.65 5.51 -8.24
CA ASP A 254 4.02 5.85 -8.62
C ASP A 254 4.64 4.69 -9.42
N LEU A 255 5.11 4.99 -10.63
CA LEU A 255 5.68 4.01 -11.57
C LEU A 255 7.18 4.22 -11.82
N ARG A 256 7.82 5.15 -11.11
CA ARG A 256 9.21 5.55 -11.37
C ARG A 256 10.24 4.51 -10.95
N LEU A 257 9.80 3.50 -10.20
CA LEU A 257 10.65 2.41 -9.70
C LEU A 257 10.79 1.24 -10.68
N ARG A 258 10.16 1.30 -11.86
CA ARG A 258 10.36 0.32 -12.94
C ARG A 258 11.75 0.48 -13.58
N PRO A 259 12.29 -0.56 -14.24
CA PRO A 259 13.52 -0.46 -15.03
C PRO A 259 13.54 0.80 -15.92
N GLU A 260 14.66 1.52 -15.91
CA GLU A 260 14.88 2.80 -16.62
C GLU A 260 13.92 3.95 -16.21
N GLY A 261 13.17 3.78 -15.12
CA GLY A 261 12.27 4.80 -14.58
C GLY A 261 11.28 5.30 -15.63
N ASP A 262 11.14 6.63 -15.75
CA ASP A 262 10.16 7.23 -16.67
C ASP A 262 10.43 6.98 -18.15
N ALA A 263 11.69 6.71 -18.53
CA ALA A 263 12.06 6.36 -19.89
C ALA A 263 11.76 4.89 -20.25
N GLY A 264 11.58 4.03 -19.25
CA GLY A 264 11.34 2.61 -19.44
C GLY A 264 9.90 2.27 -19.81
N PRO A 265 9.67 1.10 -20.43
CA PRO A 265 8.33 0.62 -20.78
C PRO A 265 7.47 0.41 -19.53
N LEU A 266 6.15 0.59 -19.67
CA LEU A 266 5.20 0.39 -18.56
C LEU A 266 5.11 -1.08 -18.10
N ALA A 267 5.32 -2.02 -19.01
CA ALA A 267 5.43 -3.45 -18.73
C ALA A 267 6.53 -4.09 -19.57
N ARG A 268 7.10 -5.17 -19.03
CA ARG A 268 8.10 -6.01 -19.69
C ARG A 268 7.66 -7.47 -19.59
N SER A 269 8.04 -8.28 -20.58
CA SER A 269 7.95 -9.74 -20.47
C SER A 269 8.90 -10.25 -19.38
N LEU A 270 8.71 -11.49 -18.92
CA LEU A 270 9.60 -12.10 -17.95
C LEU A 270 11.05 -12.15 -18.45
N ALA A 271 11.25 -12.61 -19.70
CA ALA A 271 12.55 -12.64 -20.36
C ALA A 271 13.19 -11.24 -20.47
N SER A 272 12.39 -10.20 -20.72
CA SER A 272 12.87 -8.81 -20.76
C SER A 272 13.36 -8.31 -19.39
N TYR A 273 12.69 -8.70 -18.30
CA TYR A 273 13.18 -8.40 -16.94
C TYR A 273 14.46 -9.16 -16.61
N GLU A 274 14.54 -10.44 -16.96
CA GLU A 274 15.73 -11.27 -16.72
C GLU A 274 16.95 -10.67 -17.40
N ASN A 275 16.85 -10.37 -18.70
CA ASN A 275 17.90 -9.71 -19.46
C ASN A 275 18.30 -8.37 -18.85
N TYR A 276 17.31 -7.58 -18.41
CA TYR A 276 17.59 -6.28 -17.83
C TYR A 276 18.40 -6.39 -16.52
N TYR A 277 17.96 -7.22 -15.58
CA TYR A 277 18.66 -7.35 -14.30
C TYR A 277 20.00 -8.06 -14.42
N ALA A 278 20.18 -8.92 -15.42
CA ALA A 278 21.47 -9.54 -15.72
C ALA A 278 22.51 -8.54 -16.24
N GLN A 279 22.09 -7.58 -17.08
CA GLN A 279 23.02 -6.70 -17.80
C GLN A 279 23.14 -5.30 -17.19
N TRP A 280 22.02 -4.69 -16.75
CA TRP A 280 21.95 -3.28 -16.34
C TRP A 280 21.45 -3.07 -14.91
N GLY A 281 21.11 -4.15 -14.20
CA GLY A 281 20.52 -4.08 -12.86
C GLY A 281 21.39 -3.31 -11.85
N GLN A 282 20.81 -2.26 -11.26
CA GLN A 282 21.51 -1.34 -10.36
C GLN A 282 21.36 -1.74 -8.89
N THR A 283 22.30 -1.31 -8.05
CA THR A 283 22.30 -1.62 -6.61
C THR A 283 21.05 -1.13 -5.88
N TRP A 284 20.50 0.03 -6.24
CA TRP A 284 19.26 0.53 -5.64
C TRP A 284 18.05 -0.35 -5.99
N GLU A 285 18.03 -0.95 -7.19
CA GLU A 285 16.96 -1.86 -7.63
C GLU A 285 16.98 -3.14 -6.81
N ARG A 286 18.17 -3.64 -6.45
CA ARG A 286 18.30 -4.78 -5.52
C ARG A 286 17.60 -4.49 -4.20
N MET A 287 17.87 -3.31 -3.60
CA MET A 287 17.26 -2.89 -2.34
C MET A 287 15.75 -2.69 -2.46
N MET A 288 15.29 -2.15 -3.59
CA MET A 288 13.88 -1.95 -3.88
C MET A 288 13.14 -3.29 -3.99
N LEU A 289 13.69 -4.26 -4.74
CA LEU A 289 13.08 -5.58 -4.97
C LEU A 289 12.98 -6.44 -3.71
N ILE A 290 13.69 -6.10 -2.62
CA ILE A 290 13.52 -6.73 -1.29
C ILE A 290 12.05 -6.74 -0.88
N LYS A 291 11.32 -5.68 -1.19
CA LYS A 291 9.90 -5.54 -0.83
C LYS A 291 8.94 -5.96 -1.95
N ALA A 292 9.42 -6.38 -3.12
CA ALA A 292 8.56 -6.75 -4.24
C ALA A 292 7.61 -7.89 -3.86
N ARG A 293 6.31 -7.69 -4.09
CA ARG A 293 5.24 -8.66 -3.80
C ARG A 293 4.09 -8.51 -4.78
N ARG A 294 3.47 -9.62 -5.19
CA ARG A 294 2.21 -9.62 -5.95
C ARG A 294 1.12 -8.85 -5.21
N VAL A 295 0.43 -7.96 -5.92
CA VAL A 295 -0.75 -7.24 -5.43
C VAL A 295 -1.99 -7.48 -6.27
N ALA A 296 -1.82 -7.83 -7.55
CA ALA A 296 -2.92 -8.21 -8.44
C ALA A 296 -2.41 -9.11 -9.58
N GLY A 297 -3.32 -9.81 -10.26
CA GLY A 297 -3.01 -10.66 -11.41
C GLY A 297 -2.52 -12.06 -11.02
N ASP A 298 -1.90 -12.75 -11.98
CA ASP A 298 -1.62 -14.18 -11.90
C ASP A 298 -0.59 -14.55 -10.81
N GLU A 299 -0.87 -15.63 -10.07
CA GLU A 299 -0.05 -16.07 -8.94
C GLU A 299 1.15 -16.93 -9.37
N ALA A 300 1.02 -17.71 -10.46
CA ALA A 300 2.09 -18.54 -10.97
C ALA A 300 3.20 -17.66 -11.58
N LEU A 301 2.84 -16.71 -12.45
CA LEU A 301 3.77 -15.74 -13.04
C LEU A 301 4.46 -14.89 -11.95
N ALA A 302 3.74 -14.52 -10.89
CA ALA A 302 4.36 -13.80 -9.78
C ALA A 302 5.42 -14.63 -9.06
N SER A 303 5.17 -15.92 -8.88
CA SER A 303 6.11 -16.84 -8.25
C SER A 303 7.36 -17.01 -9.12
N GLU A 304 7.16 -17.21 -10.42
CA GLU A 304 8.22 -17.31 -11.42
C GLU A 304 9.11 -16.05 -11.46
N PHE A 305 8.50 -14.86 -11.47
CA PHE A 305 9.25 -13.60 -11.41
C PHE A 305 10.06 -13.46 -10.12
N LEU A 306 9.47 -13.82 -8.96
CA LEU A 306 10.15 -13.74 -7.67
C LEU A 306 11.34 -14.69 -7.56
N GLU A 307 11.25 -15.86 -8.19
CA GLU A 307 12.34 -16.82 -8.34
C GLU A 307 13.42 -16.30 -9.28
N MET A 308 13.05 -15.79 -10.45
CA MET A 308 13.97 -15.21 -11.44
C MET A 308 14.79 -14.05 -10.84
N ILE A 309 14.17 -13.13 -10.09
CA ILE A 309 14.92 -12.01 -9.48
C ILE A 309 15.68 -12.41 -8.21
N GLN A 310 15.50 -13.64 -7.69
CA GLN A 310 16.10 -14.04 -6.41
C GLN A 310 17.63 -13.95 -6.40
N PRO A 311 18.37 -14.40 -7.42
CA PRO A 311 19.83 -14.26 -7.48
C PRO A 311 20.28 -12.80 -7.54
N PHE A 312 19.51 -11.93 -8.20
CA PHE A 312 19.78 -10.50 -8.28
C PHE A 312 19.53 -9.79 -6.93
N ARG A 313 18.42 -10.09 -6.28
CA ARG A 313 18.00 -9.48 -5.01
C ARG A 313 18.81 -9.98 -3.81
N TYR A 314 19.14 -11.27 -3.78
CA TYR A 314 19.82 -11.94 -2.66
C TYR A 314 20.99 -12.81 -3.16
N PRO A 315 22.08 -12.20 -3.64
CA PRO A 315 23.23 -12.96 -4.12
C PRO A 315 23.93 -13.71 -2.97
N ARG A 316 24.54 -14.87 -3.27
CA ARG A 316 25.30 -15.66 -2.27
C ARG A 316 26.59 -14.96 -1.82
N SER A 317 27.17 -14.15 -2.69
CA SER A 317 28.34 -13.31 -2.44
C SER A 317 28.07 -11.93 -3.01
N LEU A 318 28.25 -10.91 -2.19
CA LEU A 318 28.11 -9.52 -2.61
C LEU A 318 29.50 -8.91 -2.76
N ALA A 319 29.79 -8.30 -3.90
CA ALA A 319 31.04 -7.61 -4.11
C ALA A 319 31.14 -6.36 -3.22
N GLU A 320 32.34 -6.03 -2.77
CA GLU A 320 32.57 -4.91 -1.84
C GLU A 320 32.10 -3.56 -2.41
N HIS A 321 32.24 -3.35 -3.72
CA HIS A 321 31.80 -2.10 -4.37
C HIS A 321 30.29 -1.86 -4.18
N ILE A 322 29.46 -2.92 -4.17
CA ILE A 322 28.01 -2.81 -3.95
C ILE A 322 27.72 -2.29 -2.53
N VAL A 323 28.49 -2.72 -1.53
CA VAL A 323 28.35 -2.22 -0.15
C VAL A 323 28.72 -0.73 -0.07
N ARG A 324 29.76 -0.31 -0.79
CA ARG A 324 30.16 1.10 -0.90
C ARG A 324 29.09 1.94 -1.61
N GLU A 325 28.48 1.42 -2.67
CA GLU A 325 27.36 2.07 -3.35
C GLU A 325 26.14 2.25 -2.44
N VAL A 326 25.83 1.24 -1.63
CA VAL A 326 24.79 1.32 -0.59
C VAL A 326 25.12 2.47 0.38
N ALA A 327 26.33 2.53 0.92
CA ALA A 327 26.73 3.66 1.77
C ALA A 327 26.61 5.03 1.07
N GLY A 328 27.04 5.12 -0.20
CA GLY A 328 26.94 6.34 -1.00
C GLY A 328 25.49 6.79 -1.27
N MET A 329 24.56 5.85 -1.47
CA MET A 329 23.13 6.16 -1.62
C MET A 329 22.52 6.76 -0.34
N LYS A 330 22.91 6.27 0.84
CA LYS A 330 22.51 6.85 2.12
C LYS A 330 22.99 8.30 2.22
N GLN A 331 24.27 8.53 1.94
CA GLN A 331 24.87 9.86 2.04
C GLN A 331 24.24 10.86 1.09
N ARG A 332 23.95 10.48 -0.17
CA ARG A 332 23.21 11.33 -1.11
C ARG A 332 21.82 11.68 -0.60
N THR A 333 21.10 10.71 -0.03
CA THR A 333 19.77 10.95 0.54
C THR A 333 19.81 11.98 1.67
N GLU A 334 20.82 11.93 2.53
CA GLU A 334 21.01 12.88 3.63
C GLU A 334 21.41 14.27 3.11
N ASN A 335 22.36 14.35 2.18
CA ASN A 335 22.93 15.63 1.75
C ASN A 335 22.06 16.40 0.75
N GLU A 336 21.34 15.70 -0.12
CA GLU A 336 20.65 16.32 -1.27
C GLU A 336 19.14 16.46 -1.07
N VAL A 337 18.53 15.59 -0.26
CA VAL A 337 17.07 15.52 -0.14
C VAL A 337 16.56 16.17 1.15
N VAL A 338 17.36 16.19 2.21
CA VAL A 338 16.98 16.82 3.48
C VAL A 338 17.37 18.30 3.44
N LYS A 339 16.38 19.18 3.64
CA LYS A 339 16.65 20.61 3.71
C LYS A 339 17.62 20.93 4.84
N ALA A 340 18.53 21.88 4.60
CA ALA A 340 19.46 22.37 5.61
C ALA A 340 18.71 22.78 6.90
N GLY A 341 19.17 22.28 8.04
CA GLY A 341 18.54 22.52 9.35
C GLY A 341 17.38 21.59 9.74
N GLU A 342 16.91 20.70 8.84
CA GLU A 342 15.83 19.75 9.15
C GLU A 342 16.33 18.35 9.56
N MET A 343 17.64 18.10 9.50
CA MET A 343 18.23 16.76 9.69
C MET A 343 17.86 16.10 11.02
N ASP A 344 17.77 16.87 12.10
CA ASP A 344 17.45 16.34 13.44
C ASP A 344 15.94 16.28 13.73
N ARG A 345 15.10 16.88 12.87
CA ARG A 345 13.64 16.97 13.06
C ARG A 345 12.84 16.19 12.03
N ASN A 346 13.44 15.83 10.91
CA ASN A 346 12.76 15.13 9.83
C ASN A 346 12.62 13.63 10.16
N VAL A 347 11.44 13.23 10.62
CA VAL A 347 11.16 11.85 11.06
C VAL A 347 11.38 10.80 9.97
N LYS A 348 11.25 11.17 8.69
CA LYS A 348 11.42 10.23 7.58
C LYS A 348 12.86 10.13 7.11
N LEU A 349 13.50 11.27 6.83
CA LEU A 349 14.77 11.36 6.11
C LEU A 349 15.94 11.82 6.99
N GLY A 350 15.65 12.33 8.19
CA GLY A 350 16.65 12.77 9.14
C GLY A 350 17.40 11.62 9.81
N ARG A 351 18.38 11.97 10.64
CA ARG A 351 19.18 11.02 11.42
C ARG A 351 18.29 10.24 12.39
N GLY A 352 18.46 8.91 12.43
CA GLY A 352 17.61 7.99 13.17
C GLY A 352 16.19 7.86 12.61
N GLY A 353 15.91 8.48 11.45
CA GLY A 353 14.61 8.47 10.82
C GLY A 353 14.25 7.12 10.19
N ILE A 354 12.99 7.01 9.74
CA ILE A 354 12.44 5.78 9.18
C ILE A 354 13.30 5.25 8.03
N ARG A 355 13.74 6.12 7.12
CA ARG A 355 14.50 5.71 5.93
C ARG A 355 15.87 5.15 6.27
N GLU A 356 16.54 5.67 7.30
CA GLU A 356 17.83 5.15 7.75
C GLU A 356 17.68 3.73 8.31
N ILE A 357 16.63 3.49 9.09
CA ILE A 357 16.31 2.17 9.63
C ILE A 357 16.03 1.17 8.50
N GLU A 358 15.20 1.57 7.51
CA GLU A 358 14.93 0.75 6.33
C GLU A 358 16.23 0.40 5.61
N PHE A 359 17.11 1.38 5.43
CA PHE A 359 18.38 1.23 4.76
C PHE A 359 19.28 0.20 5.46
N ILE A 360 19.41 0.31 6.79
CA ILE A 360 20.17 -0.64 7.61
C ILE A 360 19.59 -2.04 7.48
N ALA A 361 18.27 -2.19 7.66
CA ALA A 361 17.60 -3.48 7.57
C ALA A 361 17.78 -4.14 6.19
N GLN A 362 17.59 -3.38 5.12
CA GLN A 362 17.76 -3.84 3.75
C GLN A 362 19.22 -4.17 3.42
N THR A 363 20.18 -3.42 3.95
CA THR A 363 21.61 -3.74 3.80
C THR A 363 21.93 -5.10 4.44
N PHE A 364 21.43 -5.37 5.65
CA PHE A 364 21.58 -6.67 6.29
C PHE A 364 20.93 -7.80 5.48
N GLN A 365 19.76 -7.55 4.90
CA GLN A 365 19.11 -8.53 4.03
C GLN A 365 19.97 -8.79 2.78
N LEU A 366 20.43 -7.75 2.10
CA LEU A 366 21.27 -7.87 0.91
C LEU A 366 22.56 -8.66 1.19
N LEU A 367 23.21 -8.44 2.33
CA LEU A 367 24.45 -9.11 2.72
C LEU A 367 24.28 -10.59 3.08
N ASN A 368 23.15 -10.97 3.70
CA ASN A 368 23.03 -12.26 4.38
C ASN A 368 21.96 -13.20 3.80
N ALA A 369 20.94 -12.65 3.14
CA ALA A 369 19.76 -13.42 2.77
C ALA A 369 20.02 -14.49 1.69
N GLY A 370 21.06 -14.32 0.86
CA GLY A 370 21.47 -15.35 -0.10
C GLY A 370 22.06 -16.61 0.56
N ARG A 371 22.55 -16.50 1.80
CA ARG A 371 23.10 -17.62 2.60
C ARG A 371 22.13 -18.11 3.68
N MET A 372 21.15 -17.28 4.05
CA MET A 372 20.19 -17.53 5.11
C MET A 372 18.76 -17.43 4.56
N PRO A 373 18.18 -18.54 4.05
CA PRO A 373 16.88 -18.55 3.37
C PRO A 373 15.68 -18.10 4.23
N PHE A 374 15.85 -17.98 5.55
CA PHE A 374 14.80 -17.46 6.45
C PHE A 374 14.77 -15.93 6.53
N LEU A 375 15.84 -15.21 6.17
CA LEU A 375 15.90 -13.74 6.19
C LEU A 375 15.00 -13.05 5.14
N PRO A 376 14.80 -13.60 3.93
CA PRO A 376 13.80 -13.10 2.99
C PRO A 376 12.36 -13.19 3.50
N LYS A 377 12.05 -14.12 4.43
CA LYS A 377 10.67 -14.42 4.83
C LYS A 377 10.11 -13.33 5.75
N ARG A 378 9.53 -12.32 5.10
CA ARG A 378 8.81 -11.16 5.64
C ARG A 378 9.72 -10.21 6.42
N CYS A 379 9.63 -8.92 6.10
CA CYS A 379 9.88 -7.83 7.06
C CYS A 379 8.83 -7.88 8.19
N ARG A 380 8.74 -8.99 8.92
CA ARG A 380 8.23 -8.96 10.28
C ARG A 380 9.32 -8.29 11.07
N PHE A 381 9.25 -6.96 11.19
CA PHE A 381 9.96 -6.28 12.26
C PHE A 381 9.50 -6.91 13.56
N CYS A 382 10.32 -7.85 14.04
CA CYS A 382 10.36 -8.40 15.38
C CYS A 382 8.96 -8.60 15.99
N LYS A 383 8.28 -9.72 15.71
CA LYS A 383 7.12 -10.18 16.52
C LYS A 383 7.46 -11.38 17.44
N ASN A 384 8.33 -12.31 17.04
CA ASN A 384 8.69 -13.47 17.88
C ASN A 384 10.13 -13.42 18.39
N SER A 385 10.28 -13.21 19.70
CA SER A 385 11.46 -13.50 20.50
C SER A 385 11.74 -14.99 20.48
N LYS A 386 12.82 -15.40 19.79
CA LYS A 386 13.77 -16.47 20.16
C LYS A 386 14.77 -16.75 19.03
N ASN A 387 14.39 -16.58 17.75
CA ASN A 387 15.26 -16.90 16.59
C ASN A 387 15.50 -15.74 15.59
N THR A 388 15.57 -14.48 16.04
CA THR A 388 16.06 -13.40 15.18
C THR A 388 17.60 -13.48 15.16
N ILE A 389 18.29 -13.36 14.03
CA ILE A 389 19.77 -13.28 13.95
C ILE A 389 20.22 -11.93 13.35
N CYS A 390 19.28 -11.04 12.95
CA CYS A 390 19.62 -9.80 12.25
C CYS A 390 20.48 -8.81 13.05
N PHE A 391 20.60 -8.95 14.37
CA PHE A 391 21.45 -8.09 15.21
C PHE A 391 22.04 -8.88 16.38
N PRO A 392 23.28 -8.59 16.84
CA PRO A 392 23.82 -9.16 18.08
C PRO A 392 22.92 -8.81 19.29
N PRO A 393 22.86 -9.69 20.32
CA PRO A 393 21.88 -9.60 21.43
C PRO A 393 21.71 -8.21 22.08
N PRO A 394 22.77 -7.44 22.39
CA PRO A 394 22.60 -6.17 23.10
C PRO A 394 21.96 -5.04 22.27
N ARG A 395 21.90 -5.14 20.93
CA ARG A 395 21.41 -4.05 20.05
C ARG A 395 19.93 -4.17 19.65
N ARG A 396 19.28 -5.31 19.95
CA ARG A 396 17.91 -5.63 19.50
C ARG A 396 16.81 -4.75 20.09
N ARG A 397 16.92 -4.41 21.39
CA ARG A 397 15.94 -3.55 22.08
C ARG A 397 16.04 -2.09 21.64
N ARG A 398 17.23 -1.66 21.21
CA ARG A 398 17.54 -0.26 20.85
C ARG A 398 16.85 0.20 19.56
N PHE A 399 16.65 -0.69 18.58
CA PHE A 399 15.98 -0.35 17.32
C PHE A 399 14.46 -0.55 17.34
N ARG A 400 13.91 -1.41 18.21
CA ARG A 400 12.47 -1.76 18.18
C ARG A 400 11.56 -0.62 18.64
N ARG A 401 11.97 0.14 19.67
CA ARG A 401 11.20 1.28 20.22
C ARG A 401 11.18 2.51 19.29
N PRO A 402 12.31 2.96 18.71
CA PRO A 402 12.32 4.08 17.78
C PRO A 402 11.50 3.82 16.51
N ILE A 403 11.47 2.59 15.98
CA ILE A 403 10.72 2.26 14.76
C ILE A 403 9.21 2.34 14.98
N ALA A 404 8.74 1.68 16.04
CA ALA A 404 7.33 1.76 16.42
C ALA A 404 6.96 3.22 16.70
N PHE A 405 7.80 3.98 17.42
CA PHE A 405 7.59 5.40 17.67
C PHE A 405 7.53 6.20 16.36
N CYS A 406 8.53 6.13 15.49
CA CYS A 406 8.57 6.86 14.21
C CYS A 406 7.44 6.47 13.26
N ALA A 407 7.04 5.19 13.20
CA ALA A 407 5.89 4.75 12.41
C ALA A 407 4.59 5.30 12.98
N THR A 408 4.39 5.22 14.30
CA THR A 408 3.26 5.84 15.01
C THR A 408 3.23 7.35 14.76
N TRP A 409 4.39 8.00 14.84
CA TRP A 409 4.53 9.45 14.65
C TRP A 409 4.33 9.86 13.19
N SER A 410 4.81 9.08 12.22
CA SER A 410 4.53 9.35 10.81
C SER A 410 3.05 9.15 10.48
N THR A 411 2.37 8.20 11.11
CA THR A 411 0.92 8.03 10.97
C THR A 411 0.19 9.19 11.65
N ALA A 412 0.52 9.51 12.91
CA ALA A 412 -0.01 10.62 13.71
C ALA A 412 0.21 12.01 13.09
N CYS A 413 1.40 12.30 12.55
CA CYS A 413 1.65 13.54 11.81
C CYS A 413 0.89 13.57 10.50
N LYS A 414 0.72 12.43 9.82
CA LYS A 414 -0.06 12.39 8.58
C LYS A 414 -1.55 12.65 8.80
N TRP A 415 -2.08 12.31 9.98
CA TRP A 415 -3.42 12.74 10.41
C TRP A 415 -3.55 14.27 10.43
N LYS A 416 -2.59 14.98 11.02
CA LYS A 416 -2.53 16.45 11.00
C LYS A 416 -2.23 17.03 9.61
N ILE A 417 -1.51 16.29 8.77
CA ILE A 417 -1.08 16.73 7.43
C ILE A 417 -2.19 16.68 6.38
N ILE A 418 -3.20 15.80 6.55
CA ILE A 418 -4.43 15.89 5.75
C ILE A 418 -5.10 17.28 5.91
N CYS A 419 -4.78 18.02 6.98
CA CYS A 419 -5.16 19.43 7.16
C CYS A 419 -4.09 20.47 6.74
N ARG A 420 -2.80 20.15 6.55
CA ARG A 420 -1.73 21.06 6.05
C ARG A 420 -0.40 20.32 5.84
N ARG A 421 0.20 20.38 4.64
CA ARG A 421 1.47 19.72 4.26
C ARG A 421 2.71 20.21 5.04
N THR A 422 3.00 19.66 6.22
CA THR A 422 4.29 19.87 6.91
C THR A 422 4.89 18.55 7.44
N ARG A 423 6.16 18.27 7.11
CA ARG A 423 6.90 17.06 7.56
C ARG A 423 7.66 17.28 8.88
N SER A 424 7.43 18.42 9.52
CA SER A 424 8.17 18.91 10.68
C SER A 424 7.20 19.10 11.86
N PRO A 425 7.63 18.85 13.12
CA PRO A 425 6.83 19.17 14.30
C PRO A 425 6.46 20.67 14.33
N PRO A 426 5.29 21.07 14.88
CA PRO A 426 5.13 22.44 15.36
C PRO A 426 6.19 22.72 16.43
N SER A 427 6.71 23.94 16.46
CA SER A 427 7.79 24.37 17.35
C SER A 427 7.41 24.20 18.83
N ALA A 428 7.83 23.11 19.44
CA ALA A 428 7.91 22.97 20.89
C ALA A 428 9.36 23.23 21.35
N LYS A 429 9.50 23.90 22.50
CA LYS A 429 10.75 24.36 23.13
C LYS A 429 11.84 23.27 23.18
N PRO A 430 13.14 23.66 23.14
CA PRO A 430 14.24 22.73 22.95
C PRO A 430 14.32 21.65 24.03
N ALA A 431 14.57 20.42 23.59
CA ALA A 431 14.78 19.26 24.44
C ALA A 431 16.20 19.26 25.01
N SER A 432 16.38 19.84 26.21
CA SER A 432 17.62 19.73 26.99
C SER A 432 17.69 18.46 27.86
N ASP A 433 16.59 17.72 28.07
CA ASP A 433 16.50 16.80 29.22
C ASP A 433 16.54 15.30 28.90
N TRP A 434 16.96 14.89 27.69
CA TRP A 434 16.99 13.46 27.32
C TRP A 434 18.40 12.86 27.18
N ARG A 435 19.35 13.27 28.03
CA ARG A 435 20.60 12.54 28.25
C ARG A 435 20.58 11.85 29.62
N ARG A 436 20.07 10.62 29.67
CA ARG A 436 20.49 9.54 30.57
C ARG A 436 20.04 8.19 30.04
#